data_AF-A0A532C8E5-F1
#
_entry.id   AF-A0A532C8E5-F1
#
_cell.length_a   1.000
_cell.length_b   1.000
_cell.length_c   1.000
_cell.angle_alpha   90.00
_cell.angle_beta   90.00
_cell.angle_gamma   90.00
#
_symmetry.space_group_name_H-M   'P 1'
#
loop_
_entity.id
_entity.type
_entity.pdbx_description
1 polymer ?
#
loop_
_entity_poly.entity_id
_entity_poly.type
_entity_poly.pdbx_seq_one_letter_code
_entity_poly.pdbx_strand_id
1 'polypeptide(L)'
;MACNERLAERIRAYFKCRKKLEEKRMFGGLCFMLNGHMCCGIEKDRLMVRVASERYETLLKKPHACEMDFTGKPLKGFLFIYLAWFY
;
A
#
# COMPACT_ATOMS: atom_id res chain seq x y z
N MET A 1 -0.43 11.43 13.28
CA MET A 1 -1.32 12.05 12.28
C MET A 1 -2.04 10.94 11.52
N ALA A 2 -3.34 11.08 11.37
CA ALA A 2 -4.29 10.00 11.13
C ALA A 2 -4.02 9.27 9.80
N CYS A 3 -3.68 7.99 9.90
CA CYS A 3 -3.84 7.08 8.78
C CYS A 3 -5.33 7.08 8.41
N ASN A 4 -5.68 7.14 7.12
CA ASN A 4 -7.07 7.21 6.69
C ASN A 4 -7.84 5.96 7.18
N GLU A 5 -8.53 6.09 8.31
CA GLU A 5 -9.20 4.98 8.99
C GLU A 5 -10.26 4.34 8.12
N ARG A 6 -10.98 5.15 7.32
CA ARG A 6 -11.97 4.64 6.35
C ARG A 6 -11.31 3.74 5.31
N LEU A 7 -10.10 4.07 4.88
CA LEU A 7 -9.36 3.23 3.94
C LEU A 7 -8.88 1.93 4.61
N ALA A 8 -8.39 2.02 5.85
CA ALA A 8 -8.03 0.86 6.65
C ALA A 8 -9.22 -0.08 6.86
N GLU A 9 -10.40 0.46 7.15
CA GLU A 9 -11.65 -0.31 7.28
C GLU A 9 -12.04 -1.01 5.98
N ARG A 10 -11.93 -0.33 4.83
CA ARG A 10 -12.18 -0.97 3.52
C ARG A 10 -11.23 -2.12 3.26
N ILE A 11 -9.96 -1.95 3.58
CA ILE A 11 -8.95 -3.01 3.44
C ILE A 11 -9.28 -4.17 4.38
N ARG A 12 -9.57 -3.90 5.66
CA ARG A 12 -10.01 -4.93 6.63
C ARG A 12 -11.24 -5.68 6.14
N ALA A 13 -12.23 -4.98 5.57
CA ALA A 13 -13.42 -5.59 5.01
C ALA A 13 -13.10 -6.51 3.81
N TYR A 14 -12.20 -6.07 2.92
CA TYR A 14 -11.76 -6.88 1.78
C TYR A 14 -11.01 -8.15 2.21
N PHE A 15 -10.19 -8.04 3.25
CA PHE A 15 -9.43 -9.16 3.80
C PHE A 15 -10.19 -9.98 4.86
N LYS A 16 -11.42 -9.61 5.22
CA LYS A 16 -12.23 -10.28 6.27
C LYS A 16 -12.45 -11.78 5.99
N CYS A 17 -12.44 -12.18 4.73
CA CYS A 17 -12.53 -13.59 4.31
C CYS A 17 -11.18 -14.34 4.33
N ARG A 18 -10.04 -13.66 4.48
CA ARG A 18 -8.71 -14.28 4.50
C ARG A 18 -8.18 -14.37 5.93
N LYS A 19 -7.93 -15.59 6.40
CA LYS A 19 -7.28 -15.82 7.71
C LYS A 19 -5.83 -15.33 7.68
N LYS A 20 -5.34 -14.78 8.80
CA LYS A 20 -3.96 -14.27 9.03
C LYS A 20 -3.62 -12.91 8.38
N LEU A 21 -4.54 -11.95 8.49
CA LEU A 21 -4.20 -10.54 8.29
C LEU A 21 -3.61 -9.98 9.59
N GLU A 22 -2.41 -9.44 9.54
CA GLU A 22 -1.78 -8.70 10.64
C GLU A 22 -1.58 -7.25 10.24
N GLU A 23 -1.82 -6.34 11.17
CA GLU A 23 -1.67 -4.90 10.97
C GLU A 23 -0.43 -4.43 11.72
N LYS A 24 0.51 -3.80 11.02
CA LYS A 24 1.76 -3.29 11.60
C LYS A 24 1.95 -1.83 11.23
N ARG A 25 2.25 -1.00 12.24
CA ARG A 25 2.64 0.39 12.01
C ARG A 25 4.11 0.44 11.63
N MET A 26 4.38 0.73 10.37
CA MET A 26 5.72 0.82 9.79
C MET A 26 5.71 1.81 8.63
N PHE A 27 6.88 2.28 8.19
CA PHE A 27 6.99 3.18 7.04
C PHE A 27 6.18 4.49 7.19
N GLY A 28 5.99 4.97 8.42
CA GLY A 28 5.21 6.18 8.71
C GLY A 28 3.68 6.01 8.57
N GLY A 29 3.20 4.77 8.40
CA GLY A 29 1.80 4.47 8.16
C GLY A 29 1.33 3.13 8.75
N LEU A 30 0.23 2.61 8.24
CA LEU A 30 -0.35 1.30 8.61
C LEU A 30 -0.15 0.31 7.47
N CYS A 31 0.58 -0.77 7.71
CA CYS A 31 0.84 -1.83 6.74
C CYS A 31 0.06 -3.10 7.10
N PHE A 32 -0.43 -3.77 6.07
CA PHE A 32 -1.18 -5.01 6.13
C PHE A 32 -0.31 -6.15 5.64
N MET A 33 -0.06 -7.09 6.56
CA MET A 33 0.67 -8.31 6.33
C MET A 33 -0.34 -9.44 6.18
N LEU A 34 -0.29 -10.18 5.07
CA LEU A 34 -1.10 -11.36 4.86
C LEU A 34 -0.19 -12.59 4.91
N ASN A 35 -0.45 -13.49 5.86
CA ASN A 35 0.35 -14.71 6.05
C ASN A 35 1.86 -14.43 6.18
N GLY A 36 2.22 -13.39 6.94
CA GLY A 36 3.62 -12.96 7.14
C GLY A 36 4.24 -12.17 5.98
N HIS A 37 3.52 -11.94 4.88
CA HIS A 37 4.00 -11.15 3.74
C HIS A 37 3.26 -9.82 3.61
N MET A 38 4.01 -8.74 3.37
CA MET A 38 3.42 -7.44 3.11
C MET A 38 2.66 -7.43 1.78
N CYS A 39 1.36 -7.10 1.83
CA CYS A 39 0.51 -6.96 0.64
C CYS A 39 0.30 -5.48 0.28
N CYS A 40 -0.09 -4.68 1.27
CA CYS A 40 -0.43 -3.28 1.05
C CYS A 40 -0.28 -2.48 2.36
N GLY A 41 -0.25 -1.17 2.26
CA GLY A 41 -0.17 -0.26 3.41
C GLY A 41 -0.74 1.10 3.07
N ILE A 42 -0.91 1.94 4.08
CA ILE A 42 -1.50 3.27 3.98
C ILE A 42 -0.56 4.23 4.70
N GLU A 43 -0.03 5.18 3.95
CA GLU A 43 0.80 6.26 4.47
C GLU A 43 0.10 7.58 4.17
N LYS A 44 -0.50 8.20 5.20
CA LYS A 44 -1.29 9.44 5.06
C LYS A 44 -2.38 9.27 3.97
N ASP A 45 -2.22 9.94 2.83
CA ASP A 45 -3.11 9.92 1.65
C ASP A 45 -2.55 9.09 0.48
N ARG A 46 -1.56 8.24 0.75
CA ARG A 46 -0.93 7.34 -0.22
C ARG A 46 -1.18 5.89 0.16
N LEU A 47 -1.59 5.11 -0.82
CA LEU A 47 -1.72 3.67 -0.70
C LEU A 47 -0.44 3.00 -1.23
N MET A 48 0.21 2.26 -0.37
CA MET A 48 1.37 1.44 -0.68
C MET A 48 0.89 0.07 -1.12
N VAL A 49 1.33 -0.42 -2.28
CA VAL A 49 0.89 -1.72 -2.80
C VAL A 49 2.08 -2.49 -3.33
N ARG A 50 2.15 -3.76 -2.91
CA ARG A 50 3.08 -4.71 -3.51
C ARG A 50 2.52 -5.19 -4.84
N VAL A 51 3.31 -5.07 -5.90
CA VAL A 51 2.95 -5.48 -7.26
C VAL A 51 3.96 -6.49 -7.78
N ALA A 52 3.53 -7.34 -8.71
CA ALA A 52 4.44 -8.22 -9.43
C ALA A 52 5.43 -7.38 -10.24
N SER A 53 6.71 -7.79 -10.27
CA SER A 53 7.79 -7.08 -10.96
C SER A 53 7.45 -6.82 -12.44
N GLU A 54 6.79 -7.77 -13.10
CA GLU A 54 6.34 -7.66 -14.49
C GLU A 54 5.33 -6.52 -14.72
N ARG A 55 4.53 -6.19 -13.69
CA ARG A 55 3.53 -5.12 -13.75
C ARG A 55 4.06 -3.79 -13.22
N TYR A 56 5.20 -3.79 -12.54
CA TYR A 56 5.77 -2.63 -11.87
C TYR A 56 5.95 -1.44 -12.82
N GLU A 57 6.67 -1.63 -13.93
CA GLU A 57 6.94 -0.59 -14.91
C GLU A 57 5.67 -0.10 -15.62
N THR A 58 4.71 -1.00 -15.87
CA THR A 58 3.44 -0.64 -16.50
C THR A 58 2.55 0.17 -15.56
N LEU A 59 2.54 -0.18 -14.27
CA LEU A 59 1.76 0.54 -13.26
C LEU A 59 2.40 1.88 -12.93
N LEU A 60 3.72 2.01 -12.97
CA LEU A 60 4.42 3.30 -12.82
C LEU A 60 4.03 4.32 -13.88
N LYS A 61 3.69 3.87 -15.09
CA LYS A 61 3.21 4.75 -16.16
C LYS A 61 1.78 5.23 -15.94
N LYS A 62 1.05 4.69 -14.97
CA LYS A 62 -0.31 5.13 -14.69
C LYS A 62 -0.32 6.44 -13.90
N PRO A 63 -1.30 7.32 -14.15
CA PRO A 63 -1.48 8.50 -13.33
C PRO A 63 -1.67 8.08 -11.87
N HIS A 64 -1.07 8.86 -10.96
CA HIS A 64 -1.11 8.66 -9.51
C HIS A 64 -0.27 7.50 -8.95
N ALA A 65 0.44 6.73 -9.79
CA ALA A 65 1.43 5.77 -9.32
C ALA A 65 2.80 6.42 -9.20
N CYS A 66 3.55 6.10 -8.15
CA CYS A 66 4.90 6.59 -7.93
C CYS A 66 5.77 5.49 -7.31
N GLU A 67 7.08 5.57 -7.55
CA GLU A 67 8.04 4.64 -6.96
C GLU A 67 8.03 4.78 -5.44
N MET A 68 8.07 3.65 -4.75
CA MET A 68 8.29 3.64 -3.32
C MET A 68 9.79 3.77 -3.04
N ASP A 69 10.20 4.94 -2.58
CA ASP A 69 11.55 5.20 -2.10
C ASP A 69 11.54 5.51 -0.60
N PHE A 70 12.28 4.72 0.19
CA PHE A 70 12.47 4.95 1.63
C PHE A 70 13.92 5.25 2.03
N THR A 71 14.88 4.94 1.16
CA THR A 71 16.32 4.94 1.49
C THR A 71 17.19 5.47 0.36
N GLY A 72 16.61 6.16 -0.62
CA GLY A 72 17.32 6.67 -1.82
C GLY A 72 17.51 5.63 -2.92
N LYS A 73 16.90 4.44 -2.78
CA LYS A 73 16.77 3.45 -3.86
C LYS A 73 15.31 3.00 -3.97
N PRO A 74 14.71 3.03 -5.17
CA PRO A 74 13.35 2.55 -5.37
C PRO A 74 13.29 1.04 -5.11
N LEU A 75 12.34 0.64 -4.26
CA LEU A 75 12.05 -0.77 -4.06
C LEU A 75 11.23 -1.30 -5.23
N LYS A 76 11.92 -2.01 -6.14
CA LYS A 76 11.25 -2.73 -7.23
C LYS A 76 10.21 -3.69 -6.66
N GLY A 77 8.98 -3.59 -7.16
CA GLY A 77 7.84 -4.38 -6.70
C GLY A 77 6.95 -3.69 -5.66
N PHE A 78 7.25 -2.46 -5.24
CA PHE A 78 6.37 -1.65 -4.41
C PHE A 78 6.12 -0.27 -4.99
N LEU A 79 4.85 0.13 -5.01
CA LEU A 79 4.40 1.41 -5.55
C LEU A 79 3.57 2.16 -4.52
N PHE A 80 3.70 3.48 -4.53
CA PHE A 80 2.71 4.36 -3.93
C PHE A 80 1.66 4.74 -4.95
N ILE A 81 0.40 4.74 -4.52
CA ILE A 81 -0.74 5.19 -5.29
C ILE A 81 -1.34 6.36 -4.52
N TYR A 82 -1.30 7.55 -5.10
CA TYR A 82 -1.98 8.71 -4.54
C TYR A 82 -3.49 8.51 -4.64
N LEU A 83 -4.20 8.71 -3.54
CA LEU A 83 -5.67 8.70 -3.51
C LEU A 83 -6.20 9.99 -4.15
N ALA A 84 -6.11 10.12 -5.47
CA ALA A 84 -6.67 11.26 -6.21
C ALA A 84 -8.19 11.12 -6.46
N TRP A 85 -8.90 10.29 -5.68
CA TRP A 85 -10.28 9.88 -5.95
C TRP A 85 -11.23 10.07 -4.76
N PHE A 86 -11.04 11.13 -3.96
CA PHE A 86 -11.97 11.46 -2.85
C PHE A 86 -12.20 12.96 -2.62
N TYR A 87 -11.99 13.82 -3.62
CA TYR A 87 -12.48 15.20 -3.62
C TYR A 87 -13.38 15.47 -4.82
#